data_AF-A0AAE1XBH4-F1
#
_entry.id   AF-A0AAE1XBH4-F1
#
_cell.length_a   1.000
_cell.length_b   1.000
_cell.length_c   1.000
_cell.angle_alpha   90.00
_cell.angle_beta   90.00
_cell.angle_gamma   90.00
#
_symmetry.space_group_name_H-M   'P 1'
#
loop_
_entity.id
_entity.type
_entity.pdbx_description
1 polymer ?
#
loop_
_entity_poly.entity_id
_entity_poly.type
_entity_poly.pdbx_seq_one_letter_code
_entity_poly.pdbx_strand_id
1 'polypeptide(L)'
;MENEDCYQKVTEPKYECLLFDVDDTIYPLSSGISAECTKNIIEYMMTKLGIEEREVPEMCAQLYKEYGTTMAGLRAIGYDFDYDDYHSFVHGRLPYEWLKPDHTLRSLLHSLPIRKVLFFDDSIRNLQSAKGMGVQTVWVGSSHRTEGVDYALESIHNMREALPELWDAEERSDVGYSEKPAIETYVRA
;
A
#
# COMPACT_ATOMS: atom_id res chain seq x y z
N MET A 1 53.77 10.02 0.90
CA MET A 1 53.21 8.72 0.49
C MET A 1 52.43 8.21 1.69
N GLU A 2 51.33 8.89 2.02
CA GLU A 2 49.97 8.63 1.50
C GLU A 2 49.48 7.26 1.98
N ASN A 3 48.69 7.28 3.05
CA ASN A 3 47.72 6.26 3.43
C ASN A 3 46.70 6.96 4.34
N GLU A 4 45.84 7.78 3.73
CA GLU A 4 44.57 8.17 4.32
C GLU A 4 43.48 7.42 3.56
N ASP A 5 43.31 6.15 3.91
CA ASP A 5 42.10 5.41 3.58
C ASP A 5 40.95 6.02 4.41
N CYS A 6 40.32 7.03 3.85
CA CYS A 6 39.06 7.59 4.32
C CYS A 6 37.95 6.55 4.09
N TYR A 7 37.90 5.53 4.94
CA TYR A 7 36.69 4.71 5.09
C TYR A 7 35.57 5.62 5.57
N GLN A 8 34.74 6.10 4.62
CA GLN A 8 33.45 6.65 4.94
C GLN A 8 32.74 5.60 5.81
N LYS A 9 32.52 5.92 7.09
CA LYS A 9 31.61 5.13 7.94
C LYS A 9 30.27 5.12 7.22
N VAL A 10 29.98 4.02 6.53
CA VAL A 10 28.63 3.72 6.07
C VAL A 10 27.83 3.59 7.35
N THR A 11 27.06 4.62 7.67
CA THR A 11 26.14 4.58 8.80
C THR A 11 25.19 3.43 8.55
N GLU A 12 25.16 2.47 9.46
CA GLU A 12 24.21 1.36 9.37
C GLU A 12 22.79 1.92 9.20
N PRO A 13 21.99 1.33 8.30
CA PRO A 13 20.66 1.84 8.04
C PRO A 13 19.83 1.69 9.31
N LYS A 14 19.19 2.79 9.73
CA LYS A 14 18.32 2.82 10.92
C LYS A 14 17.17 1.79 10.83
N TYR A 15 16.74 1.49 9.62
CA TYR A 15 15.65 0.57 9.34
C TYR A 15 16.12 -0.49 8.35
N GLU A 16 15.71 -1.74 8.58
CA GLU A 16 16.06 -2.84 7.67
C GLU A 16 14.96 -3.16 6.66
N CYS A 17 13.73 -2.73 6.94
CA CYS A 17 12.57 -3.02 6.11
C CYS A 17 11.75 -1.75 5.85
N LEU A 18 11.29 -1.59 4.60
CA LEU A 18 10.27 -0.61 4.22
C LEU A 18 9.00 -1.35 3.81
N LEU A 19 7.87 -0.89 4.33
CA LEU A 19 6.55 -1.38 3.98
C LEU A 19 5.82 -0.27 3.24
N PHE A 20 5.22 -0.60 2.11
CA PHE A 20 4.51 0.34 1.26
C PHE A 20 3.10 -0.17 1.00
N ASP A 21 2.17 0.77 0.91
CA ASP A 21 0.90 0.57 0.26
C ASP A 21 1.09 0.47 -1.27
N VAL A 22 0.09 -0.01 -2.00
CA VAL A 22 0.11 -0.09 -3.46
C VAL A 22 -0.76 0.99 -4.08
N ASP A 23 -2.04 1.05 -3.71
CA ASP A 23 -3.01 2.01 -4.26
C ASP A 23 -2.54 3.46 -4.08
N ASP A 24 -2.58 4.21 -5.17
CA ASP A 24 -2.14 5.62 -5.28
C ASP A 24 -0.74 5.91 -4.70
N THR A 25 0.10 4.87 -4.58
CA THR A 25 1.45 4.94 -4.00
C THR A 25 2.52 4.63 -5.05
N ILE A 26 2.37 3.55 -5.82
CA ILE A 26 3.43 3.05 -6.71
C ILE A 26 3.31 3.52 -8.16
N TYR A 27 2.21 4.14 -8.53
CA TYR A 27 1.98 4.68 -9.85
C TYR A 27 1.66 6.17 -9.76
N PRO A 28 2.05 6.97 -10.75
CA PRO A 28 1.80 8.40 -10.71
C PRO A 28 0.31 8.70 -10.84
N LEU A 29 -0.13 9.83 -10.28
CA LEU A 29 -1.50 10.35 -10.45
C LEU A 29 -1.89 10.50 -11.93
N SER A 30 -0.91 10.76 -12.80
CA SER A 30 -1.10 10.85 -14.25
C SER A 30 -1.47 9.52 -14.92
N SER A 31 -1.43 8.39 -14.21
CA SER A 31 -1.92 7.09 -14.70
C SER A 31 -3.42 7.08 -14.97
N GLY A 32 -4.18 7.95 -14.29
CA GLY A 32 -5.64 8.02 -14.41
C GLY A 32 -6.40 6.95 -13.61
N ILE A 33 -5.72 6.04 -12.91
CA ILE A 33 -6.36 4.98 -12.11
C ILE A 33 -7.27 5.56 -11.04
N SER A 34 -6.82 6.59 -10.31
CA SER A 34 -7.63 7.24 -9.27
C SER A 34 -8.91 7.89 -9.82
N ALA A 35 -8.86 8.40 -11.05
CA ALA A 35 -10.03 8.95 -11.73
C ALA A 35 -11.03 7.85 -12.11
N GLU A 36 -10.57 6.70 -12.59
CA GLU A 36 -11.43 5.54 -12.84
C GLU A 36 -11.99 4.95 -11.54
N CYS A 37 -11.20 4.94 -10.45
CA CYS A 37 -11.68 4.53 -9.13
C CYS A 37 -12.81 5.44 -8.65
N THR A 38 -12.61 6.75 -8.76
CA THR A 38 -13.65 7.75 -8.42
C THR A 38 -14.93 7.53 -9.23
N LYS A 39 -14.82 7.27 -10.54
CA LYS A 39 -15.97 6.95 -11.39
C LYS A 39 -16.69 5.69 -10.92
N ASN A 40 -15.95 4.63 -10.59
CA ASN A 40 -16.54 3.38 -10.13
C ASN A 40 -17.26 3.55 -8.77
N ILE A 41 -16.72 4.35 -7.86
CA ILE A 41 -17.37 4.70 -6.59
C ILE A 41 -18.69 5.42 -6.83
N ILE A 42 -18.69 6.45 -7.70
CA ILE A 42 -19.88 7.21 -8.06
C ILE A 42 -20.94 6.28 -8.68
N GLU A 43 -20.53 5.43 -9.62
CA GLU A 43 -21.42 4.47 -10.27
C GLU A 43 -21.99 3.47 -9.24
N TYR A 44 -21.21 2.99 -8.27
CA TYR A 44 -21.69 2.11 -7.23
C TYR A 44 -22.78 2.78 -6.39
N MET A 45 -22.54 4.02 -5.96
CA MET A 45 -23.50 4.80 -5.18
C MET A 45 -24.82 5.00 -5.93
N MET A 46 -24.76 5.30 -7.23
CA MET A 46 -25.96 5.48 -8.04
C MET A 46 -26.69 4.17 -8.30
N THR A 47 -25.97 3.14 -8.74
CA THR A 47 -26.58 1.92 -9.29
C THR A 47 -26.90 0.87 -8.23
N LYS A 48 -26.05 0.71 -7.21
CA LYS A 48 -26.23 -0.28 -6.15
C LYS A 48 -26.93 0.28 -4.93
N LEU A 49 -26.68 1.55 -4.60
CA LEU A 49 -27.25 2.19 -3.40
C LEU A 49 -28.46 3.10 -3.72
N GLY A 50 -28.73 3.38 -5.00
CA GLY A 50 -29.87 4.19 -5.42
C GLY A 50 -29.76 5.66 -5.04
N ILE A 51 -28.54 6.18 -4.86
CA ILE A 51 -28.28 7.57 -4.50
C ILE A 51 -28.42 8.44 -5.75
N GLU A 52 -29.13 9.56 -5.64
CA GLU A 52 -29.35 10.48 -6.75
C GLU A 52 -28.03 11.09 -7.24
N GLU A 53 -27.82 11.10 -8.57
CA GLU A 53 -26.57 11.56 -9.21
C GLU A 53 -26.10 12.93 -8.71
N ARG A 54 -27.05 13.85 -8.52
CA ARG A 54 -26.78 15.22 -8.07
C ARG A 54 -26.22 15.30 -6.64
N GLU A 55 -26.48 14.30 -5.81
CA GLU A 55 -26.08 14.26 -4.39
C GLU A 55 -24.72 13.58 -4.22
N VAL A 56 -24.33 12.71 -5.16
CA VAL A 56 -23.13 11.88 -5.04
C VAL A 56 -21.83 12.70 -4.87
N PRO A 57 -21.55 13.76 -5.66
CA PRO A 57 -20.27 14.48 -5.52
C PRO A 57 -20.08 15.14 -4.16
N GLU A 58 -21.14 15.78 -3.63
CA GLU A 58 -21.12 16.41 -2.31
C GLU A 58 -20.99 15.36 -1.21
N MET A 59 -21.74 14.26 -1.33
CA MET A 59 -21.67 13.14 -0.38
C MET A 59 -20.27 12.52 -0.36
N CYS A 60 -19.66 12.21 -1.51
CA CYS A 60 -18.29 11.69 -1.57
C CYS A 60 -17.29 12.62 -0.88
N ALA A 61 -17.34 13.92 -1.18
CA ALA A 61 -16.44 14.89 -0.57
C ALA A 61 -16.62 14.98 0.95
N GLN A 62 -17.85 14.95 1.43
CA GLN A 62 -18.15 15.00 2.86
C GLN A 62 -17.75 13.72 3.57
N LEU A 63 -18.09 12.55 3.01
CA LEU A 63 -17.71 11.26 3.58
C LEU A 63 -16.20 11.07 3.63
N TYR A 64 -15.48 11.47 2.58
CA TYR A 64 -14.03 11.43 2.57
C TYR A 64 -13.43 12.34 3.67
N LYS A 65 -13.97 13.55 3.82
CA LYS A 65 -13.49 14.50 4.83
C LYS A 65 -13.73 14.01 6.27
N GLU A 66 -14.85 13.34 6.52
CA GLU A 66 -15.24 12.91 7.87
C GLU A 66 -14.71 11.52 8.24
N TYR A 67 -14.64 10.59 7.28
CA TYR A 67 -14.35 9.17 7.51
C TYR A 67 -13.12 8.65 6.77
N GLY A 68 -12.45 9.49 5.97
CA GLY A 68 -11.24 9.14 5.22
C GLY A 68 -11.48 8.37 3.91
N THR A 69 -12.61 7.68 3.76
CA THR A 69 -13.02 7.04 2.50
C THR A 69 -14.53 7.11 2.30
N THR A 70 -14.98 7.07 1.04
CA THR A 70 -16.41 6.98 0.73
C THR A 70 -17.03 5.69 1.29
N MET A 71 -16.33 4.56 1.18
CA MET A 71 -16.80 3.27 1.69
C MET A 71 -17.04 3.29 3.20
N ALA A 72 -16.06 3.75 3.98
CA ALA A 72 -16.19 3.83 5.44
C ALA A 72 -17.32 4.78 5.85
N GLY A 73 -17.44 5.91 5.16
CA GLY A 73 -18.50 6.87 5.39
C GLY A 73 -19.90 6.32 5.10
N LEU A 74 -20.08 5.62 3.97
CA LEU A 74 -21.36 4.99 3.61
C LEU A 74 -21.81 4.00 4.69
N ARG A 75 -20.90 3.15 5.19
CA ARG A 75 -21.19 2.22 6.29
C ARG A 75 -21.56 2.96 7.58
N ALA A 76 -20.80 4.00 7.93
CA ALA A 76 -21.01 4.76 9.16
C ALA A 76 -22.40 5.45 9.20
N ILE A 77 -22.90 5.90 8.05
CA ILE A 77 -24.23 6.52 7.95
C ILE A 77 -25.37 5.51 7.73
N GLY A 78 -25.07 4.21 7.74
CA GLY A 78 -26.07 3.14 7.79
C GLY A 78 -26.38 2.45 6.46
N TYR A 79 -25.62 2.68 5.38
CA TYR A 79 -25.74 1.85 4.19
C TYR A 79 -25.20 0.45 4.48
N ASP A 80 -25.97 -0.56 4.11
CA ASP A 80 -25.57 -1.96 4.20
C ASP A 80 -25.30 -2.51 2.80
N PHE A 81 -24.07 -2.92 2.59
CA PHE A 81 -23.58 -3.54 1.37
C PHE A 81 -22.41 -4.46 1.72
N ASP A 82 -22.18 -5.44 0.86
CA ASP A 82 -21.11 -6.42 0.99
C ASP A 82 -19.76 -5.81 0.58
N TYR A 83 -18.72 -6.07 1.38
CA TYR A 83 -17.39 -5.50 1.15
C TYR A 83 -16.75 -6.07 -0.11
N ASP A 84 -16.92 -7.36 -0.38
CA ASP A 84 -16.35 -8.01 -1.55
C ASP A 84 -17.07 -7.53 -2.83
N ASP A 85 -18.39 -7.31 -2.80
CA ASP A 85 -19.13 -6.68 -3.91
C ASP A 85 -18.62 -5.25 -4.17
N TYR A 86 -18.42 -4.45 -3.12
CA TYR A 86 -17.88 -3.09 -3.27
C TYR A 86 -16.46 -3.10 -3.86
N HIS A 87 -15.55 -3.87 -3.28
CA HIS A 87 -14.16 -3.96 -3.77
C HIS A 87 -14.10 -4.52 -5.19
N SER A 88 -14.86 -5.58 -5.50
CA SER A 88 -14.91 -6.14 -6.84
C SER A 88 -15.47 -5.14 -7.86
N PHE A 89 -16.44 -4.31 -7.48
CA PHE A 89 -17.01 -3.30 -8.37
C PHE A 89 -16.09 -2.09 -8.52
N VAL A 90 -15.48 -1.61 -7.43
CA VAL A 90 -14.66 -0.40 -7.45
C VAL A 90 -13.25 -0.70 -7.96
N HIS A 91 -12.52 -1.60 -7.31
CA HIS A 91 -11.14 -1.93 -7.66
C HIS A 91 -11.04 -3.03 -8.70
N GLY A 92 -11.94 -4.03 -8.68
CA GLY A 92 -11.92 -5.15 -9.63
C GLY A 92 -12.21 -4.76 -11.09
N ARG A 93 -12.73 -3.55 -11.34
CA ARG A 93 -12.96 -3.00 -12.69
C ARG A 93 -11.90 -1.97 -13.12
N LEU A 94 -10.88 -1.72 -12.29
CA LEU A 94 -9.82 -0.78 -12.65
C LEU A 94 -8.94 -1.32 -13.78
N PRO A 95 -8.52 -0.44 -14.71
CA PRO A 95 -7.73 -0.80 -15.88
C PRO A 95 -6.24 -0.84 -15.54
N TYR A 96 -5.85 -1.72 -14.61
CA TYR A 96 -4.46 -1.81 -14.16
C TYR A 96 -3.48 -2.20 -15.29
N GLU A 97 -3.97 -2.71 -16.42
CA GLU A 97 -3.18 -2.91 -17.65
C GLU A 97 -2.57 -1.61 -18.23
N TRP A 98 -3.04 -0.44 -17.81
CA TRP A 98 -2.41 0.85 -18.17
C TRP A 98 -1.08 1.07 -17.45
N LEU A 99 -0.87 0.40 -16.32
CA LEU A 99 0.35 0.52 -15.53
C LEU A 99 1.49 -0.19 -16.25
N LYS A 100 2.59 0.55 -16.43
CA LYS A 100 3.81 0.04 -17.05
C LYS A 100 4.90 -0.06 -15.99
N PRO A 101 5.88 -0.96 -16.17
CA PRO A 101 7.03 -1.02 -15.28
C PRO A 101 7.73 0.34 -15.18
N ASP A 102 7.89 0.83 -13.95
CA ASP A 102 8.64 2.05 -13.68
C ASP A 102 10.08 1.70 -13.31
N HIS A 103 10.96 1.73 -14.31
CA HIS A 103 12.38 1.46 -14.12
C HIS A 103 13.09 2.48 -13.23
N THR A 104 12.58 3.71 -13.16
CA THR A 104 13.14 4.76 -12.30
C THR A 104 12.82 4.46 -10.85
N LEU A 105 11.55 4.17 -10.53
CA LEU A 105 11.13 3.75 -9.20
C LEU A 105 11.87 2.48 -8.77
N ARG A 106 11.96 1.48 -9.64
CA ARG A 106 12.69 0.24 -9.35
C ARG A 106 14.16 0.50 -9.02
N SER A 107 14.83 1.31 -9.83
CA SER A 107 16.24 1.65 -9.61
C SER A 107 16.43 2.44 -8.31
N LEU A 108 15.50 3.34 -8.00
CA LEU A 108 15.48 4.09 -6.75
C LEU A 108 15.37 3.14 -5.56
N LEU A 109 14.37 2.24 -5.56
CA LEU A 109 14.15 1.28 -4.48
C LEU A 109 15.37 0.35 -4.28
N HIS A 110 16.01 -0.09 -5.37
CA HIS A 110 17.23 -0.90 -5.32
C HIS A 110 18.46 -0.15 -4.81
N SER A 111 18.49 1.19 -4.95
CA SER A 111 19.60 2.03 -4.48
C SER A 111 19.54 2.32 -2.97
N LEU A 112 18.39 2.06 -2.33
CA LEU A 112 18.23 2.29 -0.90
C LEU A 112 19.06 1.25 -0.13
N PRO A 113 19.80 1.65 0.92
CA PRO A 113 20.55 0.71 1.76
C PRO A 113 19.62 -0.01 2.74
N ILE A 114 18.54 -0.62 2.24
CA ILE A 114 17.50 -1.29 3.02
C ILE A 114 17.48 -2.77 2.63
N ARG A 115 17.41 -3.67 3.61
CA ARG A 115 17.44 -5.12 3.39
C ARG A 115 16.19 -5.62 2.67
N LYS A 116 15.01 -5.07 2.99
CA LYS A 116 13.73 -5.53 2.45
C LYS A 116 12.80 -4.36 2.09
N VAL A 117 12.12 -4.48 0.96
CA VAL A 117 11.05 -3.55 0.56
C VAL A 117 9.84 -4.40 0.15
N LEU A 118 8.71 -4.19 0.82
CA LEU A 118 7.50 -4.99 0.63
C LEU A 118 6.29 -4.07 0.37
N PHE A 119 5.45 -4.47 -0.58
CA PHE A 119 4.24 -3.78 -0.97
C PHE A 119 3.02 -4.62 -0.61
N PHE A 120 2.04 -4.03 0.08
CA PHE A 120 0.88 -4.71 0.64
C PHE A 120 -0.40 -4.20 -0.02
N ASP A 121 -1.32 -5.11 -0.28
CA ASP A 121 -2.65 -4.80 -0.81
C ASP A 121 -3.57 -6.03 -0.58
N ASP A 122 -4.88 -5.82 -0.62
CA ASP A 122 -5.89 -6.88 -0.49
C ASP A 122 -6.41 -7.38 -1.86
N SER A 123 -6.12 -6.64 -2.94
CA SER A 123 -6.45 -6.95 -4.33
C SER A 123 -5.30 -7.66 -5.04
N ILE A 124 -5.49 -8.95 -5.35
CA ILE A 124 -4.56 -9.73 -6.17
C ILE A 124 -4.23 -9.01 -7.48
N ARG A 125 -5.21 -8.39 -8.14
CA ARG A 125 -4.99 -7.73 -9.42
C ARG A 125 -4.04 -6.53 -9.28
N ASN A 126 -4.15 -5.79 -8.18
CA ASN A 126 -3.26 -4.68 -7.90
C ASN A 126 -1.84 -5.19 -7.63
N LEU A 127 -1.71 -6.24 -6.81
CA LEU A 127 -0.42 -6.88 -6.50
C LEU A 127 0.26 -7.47 -7.73
N GLN A 128 -0.49 -8.07 -8.65
CA GLN A 128 0.06 -8.58 -9.90
C GLN A 128 0.62 -7.45 -10.78
N SER A 129 -0.08 -6.32 -10.80
CA SER A 129 0.37 -5.11 -11.51
C SER A 129 1.63 -4.53 -10.86
N ALA A 130 1.63 -4.39 -9.54
CA ALA A 130 2.78 -3.97 -8.74
C ALA A 130 4.00 -4.90 -8.97
N LYS A 131 3.78 -6.21 -8.97
CA LYS A 131 4.83 -7.19 -9.27
C LYS A 131 5.39 -7.01 -10.68
N GLY A 132 4.55 -6.68 -11.66
CA GLY A 132 4.98 -6.28 -13.00
C GLY A 132 5.92 -5.07 -13.01
N MET A 133 5.82 -4.17 -12.03
CA MET A 133 6.75 -3.05 -11.83
C MET A 133 8.07 -3.46 -11.17
N GLY A 134 8.21 -4.73 -10.78
CA GLY A 134 9.44 -5.32 -10.27
C GLY A 134 9.65 -5.17 -8.77
N VAL A 135 8.57 -4.93 -8.01
CA VAL A 135 8.60 -4.87 -6.54
C VAL A 135 8.13 -6.18 -5.91
N GLN A 136 8.49 -6.41 -4.64
CA GLN A 136 8.02 -7.58 -3.90
C GLN A 136 6.65 -7.32 -3.27
N THR A 137 5.73 -8.27 -3.43
CA THR A 137 4.32 -8.05 -3.07
C THR A 137 3.79 -9.04 -2.04
N VAL A 138 2.90 -8.55 -1.16
CA VAL A 138 2.30 -9.30 -0.06
C VAL A 138 0.79 -9.16 -0.13
N TRP A 139 0.10 -10.28 -0.32
CA TRP A 139 -1.37 -10.31 -0.31
C TRP A 139 -1.90 -10.40 1.11
N VAL A 140 -2.70 -9.41 1.52
CA VAL A 140 -3.40 -9.38 2.80
C VAL A 140 -4.81 -9.92 2.63
N GLY A 141 -5.28 -10.78 3.55
CA GLY A 141 -6.61 -11.38 3.51
C GLY A 141 -6.63 -12.86 3.13
N SER A 142 -5.47 -13.50 2.97
CA SER A 142 -5.39 -14.93 2.61
C SER A 142 -4.13 -15.58 3.16
N SER A 143 -4.25 -16.81 3.65
CA SER A 143 -3.11 -17.68 3.99
C SER A 143 -2.52 -18.41 2.78
N HIS A 144 -3.18 -18.34 1.62
CA HIS A 144 -2.79 -19.07 0.42
C HIS A 144 -2.15 -18.15 -0.60
N ARG A 145 -0.86 -18.39 -0.87
CA ARG A 145 -0.17 -17.70 -1.96
C ARG A 145 -0.75 -18.10 -3.31
N THR A 146 -0.89 -17.12 -4.20
CA THR A 146 -1.32 -17.31 -5.59
C THR A 146 -0.22 -16.90 -6.58
N GLU A 147 -0.37 -17.31 -7.83
CA GLU A 147 0.54 -16.90 -8.90
C GLU A 147 0.51 -15.38 -9.10
N GLY A 148 1.68 -14.78 -9.28
CA GLY A 148 1.80 -13.33 -9.45
C GLY A 148 1.85 -12.53 -8.14
N VAL A 149 1.98 -13.18 -6.97
CA VAL A 149 2.27 -12.53 -5.68
C VAL A 149 3.47 -13.22 -5.00
N ASP A 150 4.27 -12.50 -4.21
CA ASP A 150 5.45 -13.08 -3.52
C ASP A 150 5.09 -13.73 -2.18
N TYR A 151 4.24 -13.08 -1.39
CA TYR A 151 3.84 -13.53 -0.04
C TYR A 151 2.33 -13.42 0.15
N ALA A 152 1.79 -14.12 1.16
CA ALA A 152 0.40 -14.01 1.56
C ALA A 152 0.28 -14.10 3.08
N LEU A 153 -0.63 -13.32 3.66
CA LEU A 153 -0.96 -13.32 5.07
C LEU A 153 -2.45 -13.03 5.28
N GLU A 154 -3.06 -13.65 6.29
CA GLU A 154 -4.50 -13.49 6.55
C GLU A 154 -4.82 -12.08 7.08
N SER A 155 -3.96 -11.54 7.93
CA SER A 155 -4.08 -10.20 8.48
C SER A 155 -2.70 -9.62 8.76
N ILE A 156 -2.55 -8.30 8.62
CA ILE A 156 -1.31 -7.59 8.96
C ILE A 156 -0.84 -7.85 10.41
N HIS A 157 -1.76 -8.23 11.29
CA HIS A 157 -1.45 -8.63 12.66
C HIS A 157 -0.62 -9.92 12.73
N ASN A 158 -0.69 -10.77 11.71
CA ASN A 158 0.05 -12.02 11.60
C ASN A 158 1.37 -11.88 10.83
N MET A 159 1.86 -10.66 10.62
CA MET A 159 3.07 -10.42 9.82
C MET A 159 4.31 -11.07 10.43
N ARG A 160 4.39 -11.16 11.76
CA ARG A 160 5.52 -11.82 12.43
C ARG A 160 5.54 -13.32 12.15
N GLU A 161 4.38 -13.97 12.14
CA GLU A 161 4.27 -15.39 11.82
C GLU A 161 4.45 -15.65 10.32
N ALA A 162 3.95 -14.76 9.47
CA ALA A 162 4.01 -14.90 8.01
C ALA A 162 5.39 -14.57 7.42
N LEU A 163 6.11 -13.62 8.04
CA LEU A 163 7.42 -13.10 7.61
C LEU A 163 8.38 -12.99 8.82
N PRO A 164 8.71 -14.11 9.49
CA PRO A 164 9.54 -14.10 10.70
C PRO A 164 10.95 -13.54 10.43
N GLU A 165 11.46 -13.65 9.21
CA GLU A 165 12.76 -13.13 8.80
C GLU A 165 12.86 -11.59 8.86
N LEU A 166 11.76 -10.89 9.07
CA LEU A 166 11.76 -9.44 9.33
C LEU A 166 12.13 -9.12 10.78
N TRP A 167 11.93 -10.06 11.71
CA TRP A 167 12.23 -9.90 13.14
C TRP A 167 13.45 -10.69 13.60
N ASP A 168 13.82 -11.75 12.89
CA ASP A 168 15.01 -12.54 13.19
C ASP A 168 16.25 -11.83 12.61
N ALA A 169 16.59 -10.67 13.16
CA ALA A 169 17.95 -10.16 13.09
C ALA A 169 18.77 -10.99 14.08
N GLU A 170 19.81 -11.69 13.60
CA GLU A 170 20.83 -12.30 14.46
C GLU A 170 21.19 -11.36 15.62
N GLU A 171 21.33 -11.90 16.84
CA GLU A 171 21.69 -11.17 18.07
C GLU A 171 22.87 -10.21 17.82
N ARG A 172 22.56 -8.98 17.42
CA ARG A 172 23.52 -7.89 17.35
C ARG A 172 23.69 -7.40 18.78
N SER A 173 24.81 -7.78 19.38
CA SER A 173 25.25 -7.42 20.73
C SER A 173 24.74 -6.04 21.16
N ASP A 174 23.97 -6.02 22.26
CA ASP A 174 23.40 -4.84 22.89
C ASP A 174 24.38 -3.66 22.95
N VAL A 175 24.16 -2.67 22.08
CA VAL A 175 24.57 -1.29 22.35
C VAL A 175 23.28 -0.51 22.52
N GLY A 176 22.93 -0.26 23.79
CA GLY A 176 21.66 0.30 24.20
C GLY A 176 21.27 1.56 23.42
N TYR A 177 20.18 1.46 22.67
CA TYR A 177 19.49 2.62 22.12
C TYR A 177 18.44 3.08 23.12
N SER A 178 18.60 4.32 23.60
CA SER A 178 17.56 5.04 24.34
C SER A 178 16.30 5.09 23.49
N GLU A 179 15.22 4.48 23.98
CA GLU A 179 13.89 4.60 23.41
C GLU A 179 13.49 6.08 23.31
N LYS A 180 13.47 6.60 22.08
CA LYS A 180 12.62 7.72 21.74
C LYS A 180 11.61 7.20 20.72
N PRO A 181 10.30 7.31 20.98
CA PRO A 181 9.29 6.80 20.06
C PRO A 181 9.40 7.52 18.71
N ALA A 182 9.03 6.81 17.66
CA ALA A 182 8.94 7.35 16.30
C ALA A 182 8.06 8.61 16.29
N ILE A 183 8.55 9.67 15.64
CA ILE A 183 7.79 10.90 15.46
C ILE A 183 6.78 10.64 14.35
N GLU A 184 5.52 10.43 14.69
CA GLU A 184 4.40 10.59 13.76
C GLU A 184 4.42 12.03 13.25
N THR A 185 4.66 12.21 11.96
CA THR A 185 4.49 13.51 11.31
C THR A 185 3.24 13.45 10.45
N TYR A 186 2.20 14.13 10.91
CA TYR A 186 0.97 14.31 10.14
C TYR A 186 1.25 15.25 8.97
N VAL A 187 1.01 14.79 7.75
CA VAL A 187 0.94 15.66 6.57
C VAL A 187 -0.39 16.41 6.66
N ARG A 188 -0.33 17.72 6.88
CA ARG A 188 -1.51 18.57 6.82
C ARG A 188 -1.80 18.88 5.35
N ALA A 189 -3.01 18.57 4.92
CA ALA A 189 -3.57 19.02 3.64
C ALA A 189 -3.69 20.55 3.59
#